data_AF-A0A354MCA1-F1
#
_entry.id   AF-A0A354MCA1-F1
#
_cell.length_a   1.000
_cell.length_b   1.000
_cell.length_c   1.000
_cell.angle_alpha   90.00
_cell.angle_beta   90.00
_cell.angle_gamma   90.00
#
_symmetry.space_group_name_H-M   'P 1'
#
loop_
_entity.id
_entity.type
_entity.pdbx_description
1 polymer ?
#
loop_
_entity_poly.entity_id
_entity_poly.type
_entity_poly.pdbx_seq_one_letter_code
_entity_poly.pdbx_strand_id
1 'polypeptide(L)' 'MTISVRLNEKDTELIKAYAKINNISLSDLIRNAVLEKIEDEYDLECYNKAIEEYRKNPKTYTMEEVKKELGL' A
#
# COMPACT_ATOMS: atom_id res chain seq x y z
N MET A 1 -18.80 13.51 -1.52
CA MET A 1 -19.17 12.15 -2.00
C MET A 1 -19.49 11.30 -0.79
N THR A 2 -20.58 10.54 -0.82
CA THR A 2 -21.01 9.68 0.28
C THR A 2 -21.01 8.24 -0.20
N ILE A 3 -20.47 7.33 0.62
CA ILE A 3 -20.43 5.89 0.33
C ILE A 3 -21.22 5.20 1.44
N SER A 4 -22.21 4.40 1.06
CA SER A 4 -23.02 3.62 1.99
C SER A 4 -22.61 2.15 1.91
N VAL A 5 -22.17 1.60 3.04
CA VAL A 5 -21.76 0.20 3.16
C VAL A 5 -22.75 -0.53 4.06
N ARG A 6 -23.25 -1.69 3.62
CA ARG A 6 -24.09 -2.56 4.45
C ARG A 6 -23.21 -3.49 5.26
N LEU A 7 -23.39 -3.48 6.57
CA LEU A 7 -22.67 -4.32 7.51
C LEU A 7 -23.67 -5.11 8.36
N ASN A 8 -23.28 -6.29 8.83
CA ASN A 8 -24.03 -6.95 9.91
C ASN A 8 -23.71 -6.27 11.26
N GLU A 9 -24.46 -6.64 12.30
CA GLU A 9 -24.31 -6.03 13.63
C GLU A 9 -22.92 -6.27 14.23
N LYS A 10 -22.38 -7.49 14.10
CA LYS A 10 -21.08 -7.86 14.66
C LYS A 10 -19.93 -7.08 14.02
N ASP A 11 -19.92 -6.99 12.70
CA ASP A 11 -18.91 -6.22 11.96
C ASP A 11 -19.01 -4.73 12.31
N THR A 12 -20.25 -4.22 12.47
CA THR A 12 -20.48 -2.82 12.86
C THR A 12 -19.89 -2.52 14.23
N GLU A 13 -20.09 -3.40 15.21
CA GLU A 13 -19.53 -3.25 16.55
C GLU A 13 -17.99 -3.30 16.52
N LEU A 14 -17.43 -4.25 15.79
CA LEU A 14 -15.98 -4.44 15.69
C LEU A 14 -15.29 -3.24 15.03
N ILE A 15 -15.81 -2.75 13.91
CA ILE A 15 -15.25 -1.62 13.17
C ILE A 15 -15.34 -0.33 14.02
N LYS A 16 -16.46 -0.12 14.73
CA LYS A 16 -16.62 1.03 15.65
C LYS A 16 -15.64 0.96 16.83
N ALA A 17 -15.47 -0.22 17.43
CA ALA A 17 -14.53 -0.42 18.53
C ALA A 17 -13.09 -0.15 18.08
N TYR A 18 -12.70 -0.66 16.91
CA TYR A 18 -11.37 -0.41 16.34
C TYR A 18 -11.11 1.09 16.11
N ALA A 19 -12.05 1.78 15.46
CA ALA A 19 -11.93 3.22 15.20
C ALA A 19 -11.78 4.02 16.51
N LYS A 20 -12.55 3.64 17.54
CA LYS A 20 -12.50 4.26 18.88
C LYS A 20 -11.15 4.04 19.57
N ILE A 21 -10.63 2.81 19.56
CA ILE A 21 -9.34 2.46 20.17
C ILE A 21 -8.20 3.24 19.50
N ASN A 22 -8.25 3.40 18.19
CA ASN A 22 -7.24 4.11 17.41
C ASN A 22 -7.49 5.62 17.31
N ASN A 23 -8.53 6.14 17.95
CA ASN A 23 -8.91 7.55 17.94
C ASN A 23 -9.03 8.15 16.52
N ILE A 24 -9.63 7.38 15.60
CA ILE A 24 -9.89 7.78 14.20
C ILE A 24 -11.38 7.73 13.90
N SER A 25 -11.83 8.48 12.89
CA SER A 25 -13.22 8.37 12.44
C SER A 25 -13.44 7.09 11.63
N LEU A 26 -14.69 6.62 11.54
CA LEU A 26 -15.06 5.52 10.64
C LEU A 26 -14.73 5.85 9.18
N SER A 27 -14.93 7.11 8.78
CA SER A 27 -14.62 7.57 7.43
C SER A 27 -13.13 7.48 7.12
N ASP A 28 -12.27 7.83 8.09
CA ASP A 28 -10.81 7.74 7.93
C ASP A 28 -10.36 6.28 7.88
N LEU A 29 -10.91 5.44 8.75
CA LEU A 29 -10.63 4.01 8.76
C LEU A 29 -10.95 3.37 7.40
N ILE A 30 -12.16 3.57 6.88
CA ILE A 30 -12.57 3.00 5.60
C ILE A 30 -11.78 3.60 4.44
N ARG A 31 -11.53 4.91 4.45
CA ARG A 31 -10.70 5.57 3.42
C ARG A 31 -9.30 4.95 3.37
N ASN A 32 -8.63 4.86 4.52
CA ASN A 32 -7.26 4.37 4.59
C ASN A 32 -7.20 2.90 4.20
N ALA A 33 -8.11 2.06 4.71
CA ALA A 33 -8.16 0.64 4.35
C ALA A 33 -8.36 0.42 2.84
N VAL A 34 -9.18 1.25 2.18
CA VAL A 34 -9.37 1.18 0.72
C VAL A 34 -8.11 1.63 -0.02
N LEU A 35 -7.47 2.73 0.40
CA LEU A 35 -6.26 3.23 -0.24
C LEU A 35 -5.09 2.25 -0.08
N GLU A 36 -4.90 1.71 1.11
CA GLU A 36 -3.88 0.69 1.41
C GLU A 36 -4.08 -0.54 0.52
N LYS A 37 -5.33 -1.00 0.35
CA LYS A 37 -5.62 -2.13 -0.53
C LYS A 37 -5.29 -1.85 -2.00
N ILE A 38 -5.52 -0.62 -2.46
CA ILE A 38 -5.17 -0.19 -3.83
C ILE A 38 -3.64 -0.12 -3.98
N GLU A 39 -2.95 0.44 -2.98
CA GLU A 39 -1.49 0.56 -2.95
C GLU A 39 -0.81 -0.82 -2.97
N ASP A 40 -1.28 -1.78 -2.16
CA ASP A 40 -0.76 -3.16 -2.16
C ASP A 40 -0.84 -3.82 -3.55
N GLU A 41 -1.95 -3.61 -4.26
CA GLU A 41 -2.16 -4.17 -5.60
C GLU A 41 -1.25 -3.49 -6.63
N TYR A 42 -1.10 -2.16 -6.52
CA TYR A 42 -0.23 -1.39 -7.39
C TYR A 42 1.26 -1.70 -7.16
N ASP A 43 1.69 -1.82 -5.90
CA ASP A 43 3.05 -2.17 -5.52
C ASP A 43 3.42 -3.56 -6.04
N LEU A 44 2.49 -4.53 -5.95
CA LEU A 44 2.69 -5.86 -6.51
C LEU A 44 2.86 -5.81 -8.04
N GLU A 45 2.08 -4.98 -8.73
CA GLU A 45 2.22 -4.77 -10.17
C GLU A 45 3.58 -4.16 -10.53
N CYS A 46 4.00 -3.12 -9.79
CA CYS A 46 5.30 -2.48 -9.95
C CYS A 46 6.45 -3.47 -9.71
N TYR A 47 6.37 -4.27 -8.66
CA TYR A 47 7.34 -5.32 -8.38
C TYR A 47 7.42 -6.34 -9.52
N ASN A 48 6.27 -6.82 -10.01
CA ASN A 48 6.22 -7.81 -11.10
C ASN A 48 6.86 -7.26 -12.39
N LYS A 49 6.64 -5.98 -12.71
CA LYS A 49 7.31 -5.31 -13.83
C LYS A 49 8.82 -5.22 -13.61
N ALA A 50 9.24 -4.72 -12.46
CA ALA A 50 10.65 -4.53 -12.14
C ALA A 50 11.43 -5.86 -12.15
N ILE A 51 10.85 -6.95 -11.61
CA ILE A 51 11.50 -8.26 -11.60
C ILE A 51 11.55 -8.89 -13.00
N GLU A 52 10.56 -8.64 -13.85
CA GLU A 52 10.60 -9.08 -15.25
C GLU A 52 11.72 -8.38 -16.01
N GLU A 53 11.84 -7.05 -15.87
CA GLU A 53 12.90 -6.25 -16.49
C GLU A 53 14.29 -6.67 -15.99
N TYR A 54 14.43 -6.87 -14.67
CA TYR A 54 15.66 -7.38 -14.07
C TYR A 54 16.02 -8.78 -14.58
N ARG A 55 15.05 -9.69 -14.71
CA ARG A 55 15.32 -11.03 -15.27
C ARG A 55 15.79 -11.00 -16.73
N LYS A 56 15.32 -10.02 -17.52
CA LYS A 56 15.79 -9.81 -18.90
C LYS A 56 17.22 -9.26 -18.93
N ASN A 57 17.61 -8.45 -17.96
CA ASN A 57 18.95 -7.89 -17.84
C ASN A 57 19.38 -7.77 -16.36
N PRO A 58 19.95 -8.84 -15.76
CA PRO A 58 20.20 -8.91 -14.31
C PRO A 58 21.46 -8.16 -13.88
N LYS A 59 21.73 -7.00 -14.50
CA LYS A 59 22.86 -6.16 -14.17
C LYS A 59 22.62 -5.50 -12.82
N THR A 60 23.60 -5.61 -11.94
CA THR A 60 23.62 -4.95 -10.64
C THR A 60 24.88 -4.10 -10.54
N TYR A 61 24.84 -3.09 -9.68
CA TYR A 61 25.96 -2.18 -9.44
C TYR A 61 26.23 -2.14 -7.94
N THR A 62 27.51 -2.06 -7.59
CA THR A 62 27.94 -1.74 -6.24
C THR A 62 27.63 -0.27 -5.92
N MET A 63 27.59 0.05 -4.63
CA MET A 63 27.41 1.44 -4.18
C MET A 63 28.51 2.37 -4.73
N GLU A 64 29.75 1.90 -4.87
CA GLU A 64 30.86 2.68 -5.43
C GLU A 64 30.65 2.98 -6.93
N GLU A 65 30.19 2.00 -7.71
CA GLU A 65 29.88 2.20 -9.14
C GLU A 65 28.75 3.21 -9.33
N VAL A 66 27.68 3.11 -8.55
CA VAL A 66 26.54 4.04 -8.60
C VAL A 66 26.96 5.46 -8.21
N LYS A 67 27.74 5.62 -7.14
CA LYS A 67 28.24 6.94 -6.72
C LYS A 67 29.10 7.58 -7.80
N LYS A 68 30.00 6.80 -8.40
CA LYS A 68 30.85 7.25 -9.50
C LYS A 68 30.02 7.67 -10.73
N GLU A 69 28.97 6.92 -11.08
CA GLU A 69 28.06 7.24 -12.19
C GLU A 69 27.24 8.52 -11.93
N LEU A 70 26.84 8.75 -10.69
CA LEU A 70 26.07 9.92 -10.26
C LEU A 70 26.92 11.15 -9.89
N GLY A 71 28.25 11.03 -9.88
CA GLY A 71 29.17 12.12 -9.51
C GLY A 71 29.18 12.48 -8.03
N LEU A 72 28.90 11.50 -7.16
CA LEU A 72 28.84 11.62 -5.69
C LEU A 72 30.07 11.03 -4.99
#